data_AF-A0A2H1A5G6-F1
#
_entry.id   AF-A0A2H1A5G6-F1
#
_cell.length_a   1.000
_cell.length_b   1.000
_cell.length_c   1.000
_cell.angle_alpha   90.00
_cell.angle_beta   90.00
_cell.angle_gamma   90.00
#
_symmetry.space_group_name_H-M   'P 1'
#
loop_
_entity.id
_entity.type
_entity.pdbx_description
1 polymer ?
#
loop_
_entity_poly.entity_id
_entity_poly.type
_entity_poly.pdbx_seq_one_letter_code
_entity_poly.pdbx_strand_id
1 'polypeptide(L)'
;MAEKEKRRLRSQENSRATSKLFDFDYVNGLLFKNEPLYIDRAKFTNRKHQPYRYYKDLCRLPEKLAISKPTKVTKKEVVLPRRQRTKRDPLSDDVYLPFHRKMKRDEKSMTGSDKNRIANEVDNFKMQLMLLQQNTWARHLPKITYINDKSNPAELQWKRSATFAELQRLVQKYENWDQRNEQCMADIKEFESRKDSNKADSEPVEEDDSDEAIMANQYLQQEREEERLSKFGPSSRLVLHNGYDLVFGPFIHPRIEPSVS
;
A
#
# COMPACT_ATOMS: atom_id res chain seq x y z
N MET A 1 -46.41 -20.26 -16.77
CA MET A 1 -45.87 -19.10 -16.01
C MET A 1 -44.49 -19.50 -15.51
N ALA A 2 -43.44 -19.00 -16.16
CA ALA A 2 -42.07 -19.43 -15.92
C ALA A 2 -41.38 -18.54 -14.88
N GLU A 3 -40.88 -19.17 -13.83
CA GLU A 3 -40.18 -18.56 -12.71
C GLU A 3 -38.76 -18.14 -13.17
N LYS A 4 -38.50 -16.83 -13.25
CA LYS A 4 -37.18 -16.30 -13.62
C LYS A 4 -36.25 -16.41 -12.41
N GLU A 5 -35.28 -17.32 -12.49
CA GLU A 5 -34.13 -17.38 -11.59
C GLU A 5 -33.37 -16.04 -11.60
N LYS A 6 -33.32 -15.39 -10.44
CA LYS A 6 -32.57 -14.15 -10.22
C LYS A 6 -31.08 -14.49 -10.14
N ARG A 7 -30.28 -14.00 -11.10
CA ARG A 7 -28.82 -13.97 -11.04
C ARG A 7 -28.37 -13.32 -9.72
N ARG A 8 -27.85 -14.12 -8.79
CA ARG A 8 -27.15 -13.65 -7.59
C ARG A 8 -25.66 -13.55 -7.90
N LEU A 9 -25.25 -12.46 -8.55
CA LEU A 9 -23.84 -12.08 -8.63
C LEU A 9 -23.57 -11.02 -7.56
N ARG A 10 -23.25 -11.50 -6.36
CA ARG A 10 -22.49 -10.82 -5.31
C ARG A 10 -22.10 -11.93 -4.36
N SER A 11 -20.82 -12.29 -4.40
CA SER A 11 -20.18 -13.05 -3.32
C SER A 11 -20.69 -12.48 -2.01
N GLN A 12 -21.37 -13.30 -1.21
CA GLN A 12 -21.49 -13.01 0.20
C GLN A 12 -20.06 -13.09 0.74
N GLU A 13 -19.34 -11.97 0.71
CA GLU A 13 -18.27 -11.77 1.68
C GLU A 13 -18.92 -12.06 3.03
N ASN A 14 -18.45 -13.11 3.68
CA ASN A 14 -18.85 -13.45 5.03
C ASN A 14 -18.69 -12.20 5.89
N SER A 15 -19.77 -11.45 6.12
CA SER A 15 -19.79 -10.27 7.00
C SER A 15 -19.61 -10.67 8.48
N ARG A 16 -19.36 -11.94 8.76
CA ARG A 16 -18.69 -12.40 9.97
C ARG A 16 -17.19 -12.21 9.82
N ALA A 17 -16.76 -10.99 9.45
CA ALA A 17 -15.48 -10.54 9.94
C ALA A 17 -15.60 -10.62 11.45
N THR A 18 -14.94 -11.61 12.06
CA THR A 18 -14.63 -11.59 13.49
C THR A 18 -14.17 -10.17 13.76
N SER A 19 -14.99 -9.40 14.48
CA SER A 19 -14.74 -7.99 14.72
C SER A 19 -13.29 -7.86 15.14
N LYS A 20 -12.55 -6.96 14.49
CA LYS A 20 -11.14 -6.65 14.80
C LYS A 20 -11.06 -6.03 16.21
N LEU A 21 -11.42 -6.81 17.21
CA LEU A 21 -11.43 -6.41 18.61
C LEU A 21 -10.00 -6.43 19.09
N PHE A 22 -9.66 -5.51 19.99
CA PHE A 22 -8.41 -5.64 20.72
C PHE A 22 -8.51 -6.86 21.63
N ASP A 23 -7.62 -7.82 21.41
CA ASP A 23 -7.38 -8.94 22.29
C ASP A 23 -6.08 -8.65 23.05
N PHE A 24 -6.17 -8.56 24.36
CA PHE A 24 -5.03 -8.32 25.26
C PHE A 24 -4.57 -9.59 25.97
N ASP A 25 -5.32 -10.69 25.84
CA ASP A 25 -5.06 -11.92 26.58
C ASP A 25 -4.09 -12.83 25.81
N TYR A 26 -4.13 -12.79 24.48
CA TYR A 26 -3.23 -13.58 23.62
C TYR A 26 -1.89 -12.89 23.31
N VAL A 27 -1.68 -11.65 23.78
CA VAL A 27 -0.50 -10.88 23.38
C VAL A 27 0.64 -10.99 24.39
N ASN A 28 1.88 -10.99 23.88
CA ASN A 28 3.09 -11.09 24.67
C ASN A 28 3.09 -10.05 25.81
N GLY A 29 3.15 -10.52 27.06
CA GLY A 29 3.13 -9.70 28.27
C GLY A 29 4.22 -8.62 28.27
N LEU A 30 5.36 -8.86 27.61
CA LEU A 30 6.45 -7.89 27.48
C LEU A 30 6.04 -6.62 26.72
N LEU A 31 5.10 -6.73 25.77
CA LEU A 31 4.66 -5.58 24.96
C LEU A 31 3.56 -4.76 25.64
N PHE A 32 2.67 -5.42 26.41
CA PHE A 32 1.46 -4.79 26.94
C PHE A 32 1.52 -4.48 28.44
N LYS A 33 2.28 -5.25 29.21
CA LYS A 33 2.46 -5.02 30.65
C LYS A 33 3.65 -4.11 30.97
N ASN A 34 4.35 -3.62 29.93
CA ASN A 34 5.61 -2.88 30.06
C ASN A 34 6.58 -3.58 31.01
N GLU A 35 6.62 -4.92 30.97
CA GLU A 35 7.52 -5.68 31.82
C GLU A 35 8.96 -5.36 31.42
N PRO A 36 9.83 -5.00 32.39
CA PRO A 36 11.21 -4.67 32.09
C PRO A 36 11.92 -5.86 31.45
N LEU A 37 12.59 -5.60 30.33
CA LEU A 37 13.41 -6.60 29.65
C LEU A 37 14.69 -6.81 30.46
N TYR A 38 14.83 -8.00 31.04
CA TYR A 38 16.07 -8.41 31.70
C TYR A 38 16.90 -9.28 30.76
N ILE A 39 18.17 -8.91 30.59
CA ILE A 39 19.16 -9.77 29.94
C ILE A 39 19.65 -10.75 30.99
N ASP A 40 19.28 -12.03 30.84
CA ASP A 40 19.62 -13.11 31.78
C ASP A 40 21.11 -13.48 31.72
N ARG A 41 21.97 -12.62 32.30
CA ARG A 41 23.45 -12.74 32.28
C ARG A 41 23.99 -14.07 32.79
N ALA A 42 23.20 -14.85 33.55
CA ALA A 42 23.62 -16.13 34.13
C ALA A 42 23.73 -17.26 33.08
N LYS A 43 22.94 -17.22 32.00
CA LYS A 43 22.96 -18.24 30.92
C LYS A 43 24.03 -17.98 29.85
N PHE A 44 24.76 -16.88 29.92
CA PHE A 44 25.78 -16.45 28.95
C PHE A 44 27.17 -17.09 29.17
N THR A 45 27.30 -18.02 30.11
CA THR A 45 28.56 -18.77 30.33
C THR A 45 28.88 -19.73 29.18
N ASN A 46 27.87 -20.13 28.39
CA ASN A 46 28.05 -20.96 27.21
C ASN A 46 28.49 -20.13 26.00
N ARG A 47 29.65 -20.44 25.41
CA ARG A 47 30.23 -19.73 24.25
C ARG A 47 29.30 -19.60 23.03
N LYS A 48 28.23 -20.40 22.97
CA LYS A 48 27.21 -20.38 21.89
C LYS A 48 26.25 -19.19 21.96
N HIS A 49 26.10 -18.56 23.12
CA HIS A 49 25.23 -17.39 23.32
C HIS A 49 26.05 -16.24 23.90
N GLN A 50 27.04 -15.74 23.17
CA GLN A 50 27.63 -14.45 23.51
C GLN A 50 26.60 -13.34 23.21
N PRO A 51 26.42 -12.35 24.08
CA PRO A 51 25.52 -11.24 23.78
C PRO A 51 26.03 -10.54 22.53
N TYR A 52 25.12 -10.15 21.62
CA TYR A 52 25.49 -9.35 20.45
C TYR A 52 26.20 -8.09 20.94
N ARG A 53 27.51 -8.02 20.70
CA ARG A 53 28.28 -6.80 20.90
C ARG A 53 28.09 -5.98 19.65
N TYR A 54 27.43 -4.83 19.81
CA TYR A 54 27.32 -3.86 18.74
C TYR A 54 28.74 -3.52 18.25
N TYR A 55 28.92 -3.48 16.93
CA TYR A 55 30.24 -3.40 16.32
C TYR A 55 31.04 -2.16 16.79
N LYS A 56 30.39 -1.10 17.26
CA LYS A 56 31.08 0.06 17.86
C LYS A 56 31.76 -0.24 19.21
N ASP A 57 31.29 -1.24 19.96
CA ASP A 57 31.86 -1.61 21.26
C ASP A 57 33.10 -2.52 21.13
N LEU A 58 33.22 -3.23 20.00
CA LEU A 58 34.40 -4.04 19.65
C LEU A 58 35.44 -3.22 18.87
N CYS A 59 35.01 -2.20 18.15
CA CYS A 59 35.89 -1.22 17.54
C CYS A 59 36.33 -0.20 18.59
N ARG A 60 37.29 -0.58 19.44
CA ARG A 60 38.16 0.43 20.05
C ARG A 60 38.88 1.09 18.86
N LEU A 61 38.41 2.27 18.42
CA LEU A 61 39.20 3.09 17.50
C LEU A 61 40.61 3.11 18.10
N PRO A 62 41.67 2.81 17.31
CA PRO A 62 43.03 2.90 17.80
C PRO A 62 43.15 4.21 18.57
N GLU A 63 43.56 4.12 19.83
CA GLU A 63 43.68 5.28 20.70
C GLU A 63 44.50 6.29 19.91
N LYS A 64 43.83 7.37 19.47
CA LYS A 64 44.46 8.34 18.59
C LYS A 64 45.49 9.05 19.43
N LEU A 65 46.70 8.48 19.52
CA LEU A 65 47.91 9.23 19.82
C LEU A 65 47.92 10.31 18.76
N ALA A 66 47.47 11.50 19.13
CA ALA A 66 47.27 12.63 18.24
C ALA A 66 48.62 13.18 17.80
N ILE A 67 49.38 12.39 17.06
CA ILE A 67 50.46 12.89 16.22
C ILE A 67 49.78 13.36 14.95
N SER A 68 49.12 14.52 15.06
CA SER A 68 48.55 15.21 13.91
C SER A 68 49.68 15.72 13.03
N LYS A 69 50.28 14.83 12.23
CA LYS A 69 51.00 15.28 11.04
C LYS A 69 49.94 15.97 10.17
N PRO A 70 50.11 17.24 9.76
CA PRO A 70 49.14 17.96 8.96
C PRO A 70 49.08 17.28 7.59
N THR A 71 48.17 16.31 7.47
CA THR A 71 47.94 15.63 6.21
C THR A 71 47.15 16.62 5.36
N LYS A 72 47.77 17.17 4.31
CA LYS A 72 47.08 17.93 3.27
C LYS A 72 46.13 16.98 2.52
N VAL A 73 44.99 16.66 3.13
CA VAL A 73 43.92 15.92 2.47
C VAL A 73 43.18 16.91 1.59
N THR A 74 43.56 16.96 0.31
CA THR A 74 42.78 17.65 -0.70
C THR A 74 41.67 16.71 -1.16
N LYS A 75 40.42 17.03 -0.81
CA LYS A 75 39.25 16.37 -1.39
C LYS A 75 39.22 16.72 -2.89
N LYS A 76 39.66 15.80 -3.74
CA LYS A 76 39.34 15.84 -5.17
C LYS A 76 38.00 15.16 -5.35
N GLU A 77 36.98 15.94 -5.67
CA GLU A 77 35.74 15.40 -6.23
C GLU A 77 36.06 14.87 -7.63
N VAL A 78 36.43 13.58 -7.69
CA VAL A 78 36.55 12.88 -8.95
C VAL A 78 35.14 12.52 -9.37
N VAL A 79 34.48 13.45 -10.07
CA VAL A 79 33.27 13.12 -10.82
C VAL A 79 33.71 12.09 -11.85
N LEU A 80 33.30 10.82 -11.65
CA LEU A 80 33.52 9.78 -12.64
C LEU A 80 33.06 10.34 -14.00
N PRO A 81 33.87 10.24 -15.07
CA PRO A 81 33.47 10.75 -16.36
C PRO A 81 32.13 10.10 -16.71
N ARG A 82 31.07 10.92 -16.80
CA ARG A 82 29.76 10.44 -17.24
C ARG A 82 30.01 9.69 -18.53
N ARG A 83 29.67 8.40 -18.58
CA ARG A 83 29.71 7.63 -19.82
C ARG A 83 28.86 8.40 -20.82
N GLN A 84 29.51 9.06 -21.77
CA GLN A 84 28.85 9.69 -22.90
C GLN A 84 28.11 8.55 -23.58
N ARG A 85 26.77 8.54 -23.48
CA ARG A 85 25.94 7.62 -24.26
C ARG A 85 26.11 8.06 -25.72
N THR A 86 27.15 7.55 -26.37
CA THR A 86 27.51 7.90 -27.76
C THR A 86 26.49 7.38 -28.76
N LYS A 87 25.63 6.43 -28.35
CA LYS A 87 24.49 5.96 -29.10
C LYS A 87 23.23 6.51 -28.48
N ARG A 88 22.47 7.27 -29.28
CA ARG A 88 21.10 7.67 -28.96
C ARG A 88 20.29 6.40 -28.73
N ASP A 89 19.47 6.37 -27.70
CA ASP A 89 18.63 5.22 -27.41
C ASP A 89 17.78 4.91 -28.65
N PRO A 90 17.79 3.68 -29.19
CA PRO A 90 16.93 3.31 -30.30
C PRO A 90 15.44 3.40 -29.96
N LEU A 91 15.07 3.43 -28.67
CA LEU A 91 13.70 3.64 -28.20
C LEU A 91 13.58 5.03 -27.57
N SER A 92 12.73 5.89 -28.12
CA SER A 92 12.45 7.20 -27.51
C SER A 92 11.66 7.03 -26.22
N ASP A 93 12.00 7.81 -25.19
CA ASP A 93 11.25 7.88 -23.93
C ASP A 93 9.79 8.31 -24.16
N ASP A 94 9.51 9.00 -25.27
CA ASP A 94 8.16 9.46 -25.65
C ASP A 94 7.13 8.32 -25.74
N VAL A 95 7.57 7.11 -26.11
CA VAL A 95 6.71 5.92 -26.19
C VAL A 95 6.29 5.45 -24.79
N TYR A 96 7.10 5.72 -23.77
CA TYR A 96 6.87 5.32 -22.39
C TYR A 96 6.13 6.38 -21.57
N LEU A 97 6.14 7.65 -21.99
CA LEU A 97 5.46 8.75 -21.28
C LEU A 97 3.97 8.48 -21.00
N PRO A 98 3.16 7.94 -21.94
CA PRO A 98 1.75 7.63 -21.66
C PRO A 98 1.59 6.57 -20.57
N PHE A 99 2.40 5.51 -20.61
CA PHE A 99 2.38 4.46 -19.59
C PHE A 99 2.84 4.98 -18.23
N HIS A 100 3.90 5.78 -18.20
CA HIS A 100 4.39 6.43 -16.99
C HIS A 100 3.34 7.36 -16.39
N ARG A 101 2.66 8.18 -17.21
CA ARG A 101 1.56 9.06 -16.76
C ARG A 101 0.42 8.25 -16.14
N LYS A 102 0.01 7.16 -16.79
CA LYS A 102 -1.00 6.24 -16.24
C LYS A 102 -0.56 5.62 -14.91
N MET A 103 0.63 5.04 -14.84
CA MET A 103 1.15 4.43 -13.61
C MET A 103 1.27 5.45 -12.47
N LYS A 104 1.73 6.68 -12.76
CA LYS A 104 1.79 7.77 -11.78
C LYS A 104 0.39 8.16 -11.28
N ARG A 105 -0.62 8.17 -12.16
CA ARG A 105 -2.02 8.43 -11.81
C ARG A 105 -2.57 7.32 -10.92
N ASP A 106 -2.36 6.07 -11.29
CA ASP A 106 -2.79 4.88 -10.53
C ASP A 106 -2.14 4.85 -9.13
N GLU A 107 -0.83 5.10 -9.05
CA GLU A 107 -0.10 5.21 -7.79
C GLU A 107 -0.65 6.34 -6.90
N LYS A 108 -0.92 7.51 -7.48
CA LYS A 108 -1.49 8.65 -6.77
C LYS A 108 -2.91 8.33 -6.26
N SER A 109 -3.72 7.67 -7.07
CA SER A 109 -5.07 7.24 -6.73
C SER A 109 -5.07 6.23 -5.58
N MET A 110 -4.24 5.18 -5.68
CA MET A 110 -4.09 4.17 -4.64
C MET A 110 -3.59 4.78 -3.32
N THR A 111 -2.57 5.63 -3.40
CA THR A 111 -2.04 6.35 -2.22
C THR A 111 -3.10 7.25 -1.59
N GLY A 112 -3.91 7.95 -2.40
CA GLY A 112 -5.01 8.78 -1.93
C GLY A 112 -6.11 7.96 -1.24
N SER A 113 -6.48 6.82 -1.82
CA SER A 113 -7.44 5.87 -1.21
C SER A 113 -6.92 5.33 0.13
N ASP A 114 -5.65 4.96 0.21
CA ASP A 114 -5.04 4.49 1.45
C ASP A 114 -5.01 5.59 2.53
N LYS A 115 -4.67 6.83 2.15
CA LYS A 115 -4.72 7.99 3.06
C LYS A 115 -6.14 8.21 3.60
N ASN A 116 -7.15 8.19 2.74
CA ASN A 116 -8.54 8.35 3.14
C ASN A 116 -9.00 7.21 4.05
N ARG A 117 -8.60 5.97 3.74
CA ARG A 117 -8.88 4.81 4.59
C ARG A 117 -8.27 4.97 5.97
N ILE A 118 -7.00 5.37 6.06
CA ILE A 118 -6.30 5.59 7.33
C ILE A 118 -6.98 6.71 8.12
N ALA A 119 -7.34 7.83 7.48
CA ALA A 119 -8.05 8.94 8.12
C ALA A 119 -9.39 8.49 8.71
N ASN A 120 -10.17 7.70 7.94
CA ASN A 120 -11.43 7.12 8.42
C ASN A 120 -11.23 6.16 9.60
N GLU A 121 -10.16 5.35 9.60
CA GLU A 121 -9.82 4.47 10.72
C GLU A 121 -9.43 5.29 11.98
N VAL A 122 -8.69 6.39 11.81
CA VAL A 122 -8.31 7.29 12.91
C VAL A 122 -9.51 8.00 13.51
N ASP A 123 -10.45 8.47 12.68
CA ASP A 123 -11.68 9.10 13.18
C ASP A 123 -12.56 8.08 13.91
N ASN A 124 -12.59 6.83 13.45
CA ASN A 124 -13.19 5.73 14.20
C ASN A 124 -12.52 5.52 15.56
N PHE A 125 -11.18 5.58 15.65
CA PHE A 125 -10.47 5.48 16.92
C PHE A 125 -10.77 6.65 17.86
N LYS A 126 -10.84 7.88 17.34
CA LYS A 126 -11.24 9.07 18.13
C LYS A 126 -12.66 8.92 18.67
N MET A 127 -13.61 8.46 17.85
CA MET A 127 -14.98 8.20 18.28
C MET A 127 -15.03 7.11 19.37
N GLN A 128 -14.30 6.01 19.19
CA GLN A 128 -14.21 4.95 20.20
C GLN A 128 -13.61 5.46 21.52
N LEU A 129 -12.60 6.31 21.45
CA LEU A 129 -11.98 6.94 22.61
C LEU A 129 -13.00 7.82 23.36
N MET A 130 -13.79 8.63 22.65
CA MET A 130 -14.88 9.41 23.26
C MET A 130 -15.93 8.51 23.92
N LEU A 131 -16.34 7.41 23.29
CA LEU A 131 -17.29 6.44 23.86
C LEU A 131 -16.76 5.78 25.15
N LEU A 132 -15.44 5.54 25.24
CA LEU A 132 -14.81 4.98 26.44
C LEU A 132 -14.66 6.00 27.57
N GLN A 133 -14.72 7.31 27.29
CA GLN A 133 -14.70 8.37 28.30
C GLN A 133 -16.10 8.64 28.90
N GLN A 134 -17.17 8.38 28.15
CA GLN A 134 -18.54 8.54 28.62
C GLN A 134 -18.88 7.58 29.77
N ASN A 135 -19.87 7.94 30.60
CA ASN A 135 -20.29 7.12 31.75
C ASN A 135 -20.89 5.75 31.33
N THR A 136 -21.38 5.62 30.10
CA THR A 136 -21.97 4.40 29.53
C THR A 136 -20.94 3.47 28.86
N TRP A 137 -19.65 3.68 29.09
CA TRP A 137 -18.53 2.96 28.47
C TRP A 137 -18.66 1.42 28.52
N ALA A 138 -19.21 0.86 29.59
CA ALA A 138 -19.35 -0.59 29.79
C ALA A 138 -20.20 -1.28 28.70
N ARG A 139 -21.13 -0.55 28.06
CA ARG A 139 -21.93 -1.08 26.93
C ARG A 139 -21.13 -1.09 25.62
N HIS A 140 -20.17 -0.19 25.48
CA HIS A 140 -19.40 0.02 24.25
C HIS A 140 -18.11 -0.81 24.24
N LEU A 141 -17.51 -1.04 25.40
CA LEU A 141 -16.25 -1.80 25.53
C LEU A 141 -16.31 -3.19 24.85
N PRO A 142 -17.35 -4.04 25.04
CA PRO A 142 -17.40 -5.35 24.40
C PRO A 142 -17.50 -5.33 22.87
N LYS A 143 -17.80 -4.16 22.27
CA LYS A 143 -17.80 -3.99 20.81
C LYS A 143 -16.43 -3.61 20.25
N ILE A 144 -15.52 -3.16 21.12
CA ILE A 144 -14.19 -2.65 20.77
C ILE A 144 -13.13 -3.66 21.18
N THR A 145 -13.32 -4.33 22.33
CA THR A 145 -12.34 -5.26 22.89
C THR A 145 -12.92 -6.61 23.25
N TYR A 146 -12.06 -7.61 23.20
CA TYR A 146 -12.39 -8.97 23.58
C TYR A 146 -12.42 -9.08 25.10
N ILE A 147 -13.56 -9.51 25.65
CA ILE A 147 -13.81 -9.64 27.08
C ILE A 147 -14.18 -11.09 27.36
N ASN A 148 -13.54 -11.71 28.36
CA ASN A 148 -13.80 -13.09 28.75
C ASN A 148 -15.06 -13.15 29.62
N ASP A 149 -15.11 -12.36 30.70
CA ASP A 149 -16.27 -12.29 31.58
C ASP A 149 -16.80 -10.86 31.70
N LYS A 150 -18.06 -10.67 31.30
CA LYS A 150 -18.76 -9.37 31.35
C LYS A 150 -19.27 -9.04 32.75
N SER A 151 -19.31 -10.00 33.67
CA SER A 151 -19.72 -9.79 35.05
C SER A 151 -18.56 -9.40 35.96
N ASN A 152 -17.30 -9.52 35.49
CA ASN A 152 -16.12 -9.19 36.28
C ASN A 152 -15.75 -7.69 36.15
N PRO A 153 -16.00 -6.85 37.17
CA PRO A 153 -15.74 -5.41 37.08
C PRO A 153 -14.25 -5.07 37.00
N ALA A 154 -13.37 -5.91 37.57
CA ALA A 154 -11.93 -5.69 37.55
C ALA A 154 -11.36 -5.92 36.14
N GLU A 155 -11.80 -6.98 35.46
CA GLU A 155 -11.42 -7.26 34.06
C GLU A 155 -11.89 -6.12 33.14
N LEU A 156 -13.16 -5.71 33.26
CA LEU A 156 -13.74 -4.60 32.49
C LEU A 156 -12.93 -3.31 32.65
N GLN A 157 -12.55 -2.96 33.88
CA GLN A 157 -11.82 -1.72 34.15
C GLN A 157 -10.37 -1.79 33.62
N TRP A 158 -9.69 -2.93 33.77
CA TRP A 158 -8.34 -3.12 33.23
C TRP A 158 -8.33 -3.12 31.70
N LYS A 159 -9.27 -3.85 31.07
CA LYS A 159 -9.38 -3.85 29.61
C LYS A 159 -9.74 -2.46 29.10
N ARG A 160 -10.60 -1.70 29.79
CA ARG A 160 -10.89 -0.31 29.44
C ARG A 160 -9.63 0.55 29.42
N SER A 161 -8.80 0.51 30.47
CA SER A 161 -7.58 1.32 30.53
C SER A 161 -6.56 0.89 29.47
N ALA A 162 -6.39 -0.41 29.25
CA ALA A 162 -5.52 -0.94 28.19
C ALA A 162 -5.98 -0.50 26.79
N THR A 163 -7.29 -0.61 26.52
CA THR A 163 -7.88 -0.15 25.25
C THR A 163 -7.69 1.34 25.04
N PHE A 164 -7.94 2.12 26.09
CA PHE A 164 -7.81 3.56 26.05
C PHE A 164 -6.38 3.98 25.73
N ALA A 165 -5.40 3.37 26.41
CA ALA A 165 -3.98 3.63 26.17
C ALA A 165 -3.58 3.26 24.73
N GLU A 166 -4.05 2.12 24.21
CA GLU A 166 -3.71 1.68 22.86
C GLU A 166 -4.35 2.57 21.78
N LEU A 167 -5.62 2.93 21.94
CA LEU A 167 -6.29 3.87 21.02
C LEU A 167 -5.60 5.24 21.02
N GLN A 168 -5.23 5.76 22.21
CA GLN A 168 -4.49 7.01 22.32
C GLN A 168 -3.12 6.92 21.62
N ARG A 169 -2.41 5.80 21.80
CA ARG A 169 -1.13 5.53 21.12
C ARG A 169 -1.28 5.50 19.59
N LEU A 170 -2.35 4.88 19.08
CA LEU A 170 -2.62 4.82 17.64
C LEU A 170 -2.91 6.20 17.05
N VAL A 171 -3.72 7.02 17.74
CA VAL A 171 -3.99 8.41 17.32
C VAL A 171 -2.70 9.23 17.31
N GLN A 172 -1.90 9.18 18.38
CA GLN A 172 -0.63 9.90 18.44
C GLN A 172 0.37 9.44 17.35
N LYS A 173 0.39 8.14 17.05
CA LYS A 173 1.21 7.60 15.96
C LYS A 173 0.80 8.18 14.61
N TYR A 174 -0.51 8.35 14.37
CA TYR A 174 -1.01 8.99 13.16
C TYR A 174 -0.61 10.46 13.08
N GLU A 175 -0.79 11.23 14.15
CA GLU A 175 -0.38 12.65 14.20
C GLU A 175 1.11 12.81 13.89
N ASN A 176 1.96 11.97 14.49
CA ASN A 176 3.40 11.96 14.21
C ASN A 176 3.74 11.53 12.77
N TRP A 177 2.91 10.71 12.14
CA TRP A 177 3.06 10.34 10.74
C TRP A 177 2.63 11.48 9.82
N ASP A 178 1.51 12.13 10.13
CA ASP A 178 0.95 13.24 9.36
C ASP A 178 1.89 14.44 9.36
N GLN A 179 2.43 14.83 10.51
CA GLN A 179 3.44 15.89 10.63
C GLN A 179 4.70 15.60 9.80
N ARG A 180 5.20 14.35 9.83
CA ARG A 180 6.37 13.97 9.02
C ARG A 180 6.05 13.96 7.54
N ASN A 181 4.85 13.53 7.17
CA ASN A 181 4.40 13.54 5.79
C ASN A 181 4.24 14.99 5.29
N GLU A 182 3.71 15.90 6.09
CA GLU A 182 3.64 17.33 5.77
C GLU A 182 5.03 17.95 5.58
N GLN A 183 5.98 17.66 6.47
CA GLN A 183 7.38 18.08 6.33
C GLN A 183 8.00 17.56 5.03
N CYS A 184 7.85 16.26 4.72
CA CYS A 184 8.35 15.71 3.46
C CYS A 184 7.71 16.37 2.23
N MET A 185 6.40 16.65 2.27
CA MET A 185 5.72 17.34 1.18
C MET A 185 6.21 18.79 1.02
N ALA A 186 6.50 19.48 2.12
CA ALA A 186 7.08 20.82 2.11
C ALA A 186 8.50 20.80 1.50
N ASP A 187 9.34 19.84 1.90
CA ASP A 187 10.69 19.66 1.35
C ASP A 187 10.67 19.37 -0.16
N ILE A 188 9.73 18.53 -0.62
CA ILE A 188 9.53 18.24 -2.05
C ILE A 188 9.14 19.52 -2.80
N LYS A 189 8.17 20.27 -2.28
CA LYS A 189 7.71 21.52 -2.90
C LYS A 189 8.83 22.56 -2.96
N GLU A 190 9.62 22.67 -1.89
CA GLU A 190 10.77 23.55 -1.86
C GLU A 190 11.81 23.13 -2.91
N PHE A 191 12.14 21.83 -2.99
CA PHE A 191 13.07 21.31 -3.99
C PHE A 191 12.59 21.55 -5.43
N GLU A 192 11.31 21.32 -5.71
CA GLU A 192 10.70 21.59 -7.02
C GLU A 192 10.77 23.09 -7.36
N SER A 193 10.43 23.97 -6.43
CA SER A 193 10.53 25.43 -6.64
C SER A 193 11.97 25.92 -6.89
N ARG A 194 12.97 25.27 -6.29
CA ARG A 194 14.40 25.60 -6.50
C ARG A 194 14.94 25.09 -7.83
N LYS A 195 14.38 24.00 -8.36
CA LYS A 195 14.82 23.37 -9.61
C LYS A 195 14.26 24.09 -10.84
N ASP A 196 13.08 24.71 -10.73
CA ASP A 196 12.31 25.25 -11.85
C ASP A 196 12.09 26.78 -11.77
N SER A 197 13.14 27.59 -11.61
CA SER A 197 13.04 29.05 -11.78
C SER A 197 12.85 29.51 -13.23
N ASN A 198 13.06 28.61 -14.21
CA ASN A 198 13.00 28.89 -15.66
C ASN A 198 11.98 28.02 -16.43
N LYS A 199 11.15 27.24 -15.75
CA LYS A 199 10.02 26.52 -16.37
C LYS A 199 8.73 27.07 -15.78
N ALA A 200 8.16 28.04 -16.48
CA ALA A 200 6.76 28.39 -16.32
C ALA A 200 5.92 27.12 -16.57
N ASP A 201 5.01 26.83 -15.65
CA ASP A 201 4.02 25.77 -15.71
C ASP A 201 4.58 24.38 -16.03
N SER A 202 5.00 23.68 -14.98
CA SER A 202 4.78 22.24 -14.94
C SER A 202 3.33 21.98 -15.35
N GLU A 203 3.18 21.21 -16.43
CA GLU A 203 1.92 20.88 -17.10
C GLU A 203 0.74 20.92 -16.13
N PRO A 204 -0.34 21.67 -16.43
CA PRO A 204 -1.56 21.50 -15.69
C PRO A 204 -1.86 20.00 -15.68
N VAL A 205 -2.05 19.45 -14.48
CA VAL A 205 -2.73 18.17 -14.34
C VAL A 205 -4.18 18.46 -14.71
N GLU A 206 -4.41 18.72 -16.00
CA GLU A 206 -5.71 18.50 -16.61
C GLU A 206 -6.01 17.04 -16.25
N GLU A 207 -7.09 16.85 -15.51
CA GLU A 207 -7.78 15.58 -15.43
C GLU A 207 -8.23 15.25 -16.85
N ASP A 208 -7.29 14.77 -17.66
CA ASP A 208 -7.55 14.44 -19.06
C ASP A 208 -8.27 13.10 -19.06
N ASP A 209 -9.59 13.18 -18.87
CA ASP A 209 -10.58 12.14 -19.17
C ASP A 209 -10.49 11.69 -20.66
N SER A 210 -9.63 12.31 -21.48
CA SER A 210 -9.37 11.93 -22.87
C SER A 210 -8.79 10.53 -23.03
N ASP A 211 -8.04 10.01 -22.06
CA ASP A 211 -7.40 8.69 -22.19
C ASP A 211 -8.42 7.55 -22.03
N GLU A 212 -9.48 7.76 -21.25
CA GLU A 212 -10.66 6.87 -21.27
C GLU A 212 -11.42 6.99 -22.59
N ALA A 213 -11.47 8.20 -23.19
CA ALA A 213 -12.06 8.39 -24.50
C ALA A 213 -11.30 7.65 -25.62
N ILE A 214 -9.96 7.48 -25.53
CA ILE A 214 -9.16 6.72 -26.50
C ILE A 214 -9.51 5.22 -26.46
N MET A 215 -9.84 4.66 -25.29
CA MET A 215 -10.33 3.27 -25.18
C MET A 215 -11.81 3.13 -25.55
N ALA A 216 -12.60 4.20 -25.43
CA ALA A 216 -14.01 4.27 -25.82
C ALA A 216 -14.24 4.70 -27.29
N ASN A 217 -13.19 5.06 -28.03
CA ASN A 217 -13.31 5.58 -29.39
C ASN A 217 -13.66 4.45 -30.37
N GLN A 218 -14.95 4.30 -30.65
CA GLN A 218 -15.51 3.24 -31.52
C GLN A 218 -14.85 3.21 -32.90
N TYR A 219 -14.40 4.35 -33.43
CA TYR A 219 -13.72 4.44 -34.72
C TYR A 219 -12.36 3.75 -34.73
N LEU A 220 -11.54 3.92 -33.68
CA LEU A 220 -10.24 3.24 -33.54
C LEU A 220 -10.41 1.73 -33.28
N GLN A 221 -11.51 1.34 -32.62
CA GLN A 221 -11.85 -0.07 -32.45
C GLN A 221 -12.22 -0.70 -33.80
N GLN A 222 -13.02 -0.01 -34.61
CA GLN A 222 -13.40 -0.45 -35.96
C GLN A 222 -12.19 -0.55 -36.90
N GLU A 223 -11.31 0.45 -36.94
CA GLU A 223 -10.10 0.43 -37.79
C GLU A 223 -9.19 -0.76 -37.44
N ARG A 224 -8.98 -1.02 -36.14
CA ARG A 224 -8.22 -2.21 -35.67
C ARG A 224 -8.96 -3.52 -35.92
N GLU A 225 -10.28 -3.53 -35.96
CA GLU A 225 -11.07 -4.70 -36.37
C GLU A 225 -10.89 -4.99 -37.85
N GLU A 226 -10.91 -3.97 -38.70
CA GLU A 226 -10.69 -4.08 -40.14
C GLU A 226 -9.27 -4.56 -40.47
N GLU A 227 -8.24 -4.00 -39.82
CA GLU A 227 -6.86 -4.47 -39.98
C GLU A 227 -6.71 -5.93 -39.55
N ARG A 228 -7.37 -6.34 -38.47
CA ARG A 228 -7.37 -7.73 -37.99
C ARG A 228 -8.08 -8.67 -38.96
N LEU A 229 -9.24 -8.26 -39.47
CA LEU A 229 -10.01 -9.02 -40.46
C LEU A 229 -9.23 -9.17 -41.76
N SER A 230 -8.54 -8.12 -42.21
CA SER A 230 -7.67 -8.15 -43.40
C SER A 230 -6.51 -9.13 -43.24
N LYS A 231 -5.86 -9.15 -42.06
CA LYS A 231 -4.65 -9.94 -41.83
C LYS A 231 -4.92 -11.40 -41.44
N PHE A 232 -5.97 -11.68 -40.69
CA PHE A 232 -6.23 -12.99 -40.08
C PHE A 232 -7.57 -13.61 -40.48
N GLY A 233 -8.44 -12.86 -41.17
CA GLY A 233 -9.75 -13.34 -41.62
C GLY A 233 -10.84 -13.29 -40.54
N PRO A 234 -12.11 -13.50 -40.94
CA PRO A 234 -13.24 -13.50 -40.03
C PRO A 234 -13.30 -14.75 -39.15
N SER A 235 -13.96 -14.64 -38.00
CA SER A 235 -14.33 -15.81 -37.20
C SER A 235 -15.33 -16.68 -37.95
N SER A 236 -15.11 -17.99 -37.93
CA SER A 236 -15.96 -18.96 -38.60
C SER A 236 -16.90 -19.63 -37.60
N ARG A 237 -18.14 -19.90 -38.06
CA ARG A 237 -19.12 -20.70 -37.34
C ARG A 237 -19.35 -21.99 -38.11
N LEU A 238 -19.16 -23.12 -37.44
CA LEU A 238 -19.43 -24.44 -37.99
C LEU A 238 -20.70 -24.99 -37.33
N VAL A 239 -21.73 -25.16 -38.16
CA VAL A 239 -23.03 -25.70 -37.76
C VAL A 239 -22.91 -27.22 -37.69
N LEU A 240 -23.10 -27.79 -36.51
CA LEU A 240 -22.96 -29.24 -36.29
C LEU A 240 -24.30 -29.99 -36.45
N HIS A 241 -25.41 -29.27 -36.68
CA HIS A 241 -26.77 -29.82 -36.85
C HIS A 241 -27.29 -30.70 -35.70
N ASN A 242 -26.62 -30.66 -34.54
CA ASN A 242 -26.95 -31.42 -33.34
C ASN A 242 -27.51 -30.52 -32.22
N GLY A 243 -28.01 -29.33 -32.57
CA GLY A 243 -28.46 -28.31 -31.62
C GLY A 243 -27.34 -27.41 -31.07
N TYR A 244 -26.10 -27.58 -31.56
CA TYR A 244 -24.95 -26.78 -31.15
C TYR A 244 -24.13 -26.31 -32.36
N ASP A 245 -23.52 -25.13 -32.22
CA ASP A 245 -22.62 -24.52 -33.19
C ASP A 245 -21.23 -24.36 -32.56
N LEU A 246 -20.19 -24.64 -33.34
CA LEU A 246 -18.81 -24.36 -32.95
C LEU A 246 -18.39 -23.00 -33.52
N VAL A 247 -18.11 -22.04 -32.64
CA VAL A 247 -17.57 -20.74 -33.01
C VAL A 247 -16.08 -20.73 -32.75
N PHE A 248 -15.27 -20.44 -33.77
CA PHE A 248 -13.82 -20.38 -33.67
C PHE A 248 -13.23 -19.28 -34.55
N GLY A 249 -12.08 -18.75 -34.13
CA GLY A 249 -11.39 -17.71 -34.88
C GLY A 249 -9.96 -17.49 -34.37
N PRO A 250 -9.16 -16.68 -35.06
CA PRO A 250 -7.74 -16.47 -34.76
C PRO A 250 -7.49 -15.86 -33.36
N PHE A 251 -8.45 -15.13 -32.80
CA PHE A 251 -8.35 -14.47 -31.48
C PHE A 251 -9.49 -14.84 -30.52
N ILE A 252 -10.37 -15.76 -30.92
CA ILE A 252 -11.47 -16.24 -30.11
C ILE A 252 -11.20 -17.71 -29.81
N HIS A 253 -11.13 -18.06 -28.52
CA HIS A 253 -10.99 -19.46 -28.14
C HIS A 253 -12.20 -20.26 -28.64
N PRO A 254 -11.99 -21.47 -29.21
CA PRO A 254 -13.09 -22.29 -29.70
C PRO A 254 -14.11 -22.53 -28.59
N ARG A 255 -15.38 -22.23 -28.85
CA ARG A 255 -16.47 -22.41 -27.90
C ARG A 255 -17.70 -23.00 -28.57
N ILE A 256 -18.41 -23.82 -27.82
CA ILE A 256 -19.65 -24.48 -28.26
C ILE A 256 -20.82 -23.63 -27.76
N GLU A 257 -21.65 -23.15 -28.68
CA GLU A 257 -22.86 -22.37 -28.37
C GLU A 257 -24.10 -23.16 -28.80
N PRO A 258 -25.25 -23.03 -28.11
CA PRO A 258 -26.49 -23.63 -28.58
C PRO A 258 -26.90 -22.97 -29.92
N SER A 259 -27.29 -23.78 -30.90
CA SER A 259 -27.68 -23.29 -32.22
C SER A 259 -28.91 -22.40 -32.10
N VAL A 260 -28.81 -21.14 -32.53
CA VAL A 260 -29.94 -20.22 -32.57
C VAL A 260 -30.80 -20.59 -33.79
N SER A 261 -31.89 -21.33 -33.55
CA SER A 261 -32.92 -21.61 -34.55
C SER A 261 -33.82 -20.40 -34.78
#